data_AF-A0A6J3D6Q2-F1
#
_entry.id   AF-A0A6J3D6Q2-F1
#
_cell.length_a   1.000
_cell.length_b   1.000
_cell.length_c   1.000
_cell.angle_alpha   90.00
_cell.angle_beta   90.00
_cell.angle_gamma   90.00
#
_symmetry.space_group_name_H-M   'P 1'
#
loop_
_entity.id
_entity.type
_entity.pdbx_description
1 polymer ?
#
loop_
_entity_poly.entity_id
_entity_poly.type
_entity_poly.pdbx_seq_one_letter_code
_entity_poly.pdbx_strand_id
1 'polypeptide(L)'
;MAAAAAARRRAAAFLFSSAVRHQSSQSTAAQEGLVAKTSLTSPPWPEVKLPDPAEEAKYHAEVVQKVNNMIAAGQYGRLFAVVHFASKQWKITSEDLIMMDNVLEAECGDRIRMEKVLLVGADDFTLIGRPLLGKELVRVEATVIEKTESWPKINMRFWKRHNYQRKKKQTLKR
;
A
#
# COMPACT_ATOMS: atom_id res chain seq x y z
N MET A 1 -26.06 -98.69 -28.83
CA MET A 1 -26.31 -99.66 -27.74
C MET A 1 -26.79 -98.91 -26.51
N ALA A 2 -27.71 -99.55 -25.78
CA ALA A 2 -28.40 -99.18 -24.54
C ALA A 2 -27.58 -98.32 -23.53
N ALA A 3 -28.18 -97.56 -22.60
CA ALA A 3 -29.32 -97.92 -21.78
C ALA A 3 -30.00 -96.69 -21.13
N ALA A 4 -31.26 -96.93 -20.74
CA ALA A 4 -32.16 -96.07 -20.00
C ALA A 4 -31.92 -96.12 -18.47
N ALA A 5 -32.40 -95.08 -17.75
CA ALA A 5 -33.13 -95.12 -16.46
C ALA A 5 -33.08 -93.70 -15.84
N ALA A 6 -34.16 -92.91 -15.82
CA ALA A 6 -35.39 -92.98 -15.01
C ALA A 6 -35.27 -92.43 -13.57
N ALA A 7 -36.00 -91.32 -13.35
CA ALA A 7 -36.67 -90.88 -12.11
C ALA A 7 -35.77 -90.25 -11.00
N ARG A 8 -36.15 -89.21 -10.24
CA ARG A 8 -37.45 -88.84 -9.63
C ARG A 8 -37.54 -87.33 -9.30
N ARG A 9 -38.79 -86.89 -9.12
CA ARG A 9 -39.31 -85.54 -8.76
C ARG A 9 -38.85 -85.00 -7.39
N ARG A 10 -38.75 -83.66 -7.27
CA ARG A 10 -39.36 -82.73 -6.26
C ARG A 10 -38.55 -81.42 -6.22
N ALA A 11 -39.09 -80.30 -6.68
CA ALA A 11 -40.00 -79.35 -6.00
C ALA A 11 -39.23 -78.22 -5.27
N ALA A 12 -39.46 -77.01 -5.79
CA ALA A 12 -39.49 -75.68 -5.16
C ALA A 12 -38.32 -75.24 -4.26
N ALA A 13 -37.65 -74.16 -4.64
CA ALA A 13 -38.08 -72.82 -4.23
C ALA A 13 -37.29 -71.77 -5.02
N PHE A 14 -38.01 -70.84 -5.64
CA PHE A 14 -37.45 -69.61 -6.15
C PHE A 14 -36.93 -68.80 -4.97
N LEU A 15 -35.62 -68.59 -4.91
CA LEU A 15 -35.06 -67.41 -4.26
C LEU A 15 -34.51 -66.54 -5.39
N PHE A 16 -35.34 -65.59 -5.81
CA PHE A 16 -34.85 -64.42 -6.52
C PHE A 16 -33.83 -63.75 -5.60
N SER A 17 -32.55 -63.98 -5.84
CA SER A 17 -31.52 -63.11 -5.31
C SER A 17 -31.66 -61.80 -6.08
N SER A 18 -32.42 -60.88 -5.52
CA SER A 18 -32.29 -59.47 -5.86
C SER A 18 -30.88 -59.07 -5.44
N ALA A 19 -29.93 -59.25 -6.36
CA ALA A 19 -28.71 -58.48 -6.32
C ALA A 19 -29.16 -57.02 -6.47
N VAL A 20 -29.41 -56.36 -5.34
CA VAL A 20 -29.46 -54.91 -5.25
C VAL A 20 -28.10 -54.46 -5.75
N ARG A 21 -28.05 -54.16 -7.05
CA ARG A 21 -26.99 -53.40 -7.64
C ARG A 21 -27.13 -52.03 -6.98
N HIS A 22 -26.50 -51.88 -5.82
CA HIS A 22 -26.10 -50.57 -5.36
C HIS A 22 -25.21 -50.06 -6.48
N GLN A 23 -25.81 -49.32 -7.41
CA GLN A 23 -25.11 -48.28 -8.11
C GLN A 23 -24.62 -47.38 -6.99
N SER A 24 -23.39 -47.64 -6.52
CA SER A 24 -22.53 -46.56 -6.08
C SER A 24 -22.49 -45.63 -7.29
N SER A 25 -23.41 -44.68 -7.32
CA SER A 25 -23.23 -43.46 -8.08
C SER A 25 -21.91 -42.93 -7.56
N GLN A 26 -20.88 -43.23 -8.34
CA GLN A 26 -19.55 -42.66 -8.23
C GLN A 26 -19.79 -41.20 -7.88
N SER A 27 -19.31 -40.79 -6.72
CA SER A 27 -19.21 -39.40 -6.37
C SER A 27 -18.33 -38.77 -7.46
N THR A 28 -18.96 -38.33 -8.56
CA THR A 28 -18.44 -37.24 -9.39
C THR A 28 -18.10 -36.18 -8.38
N ALA A 29 -16.80 -35.98 -8.17
CA ALA A 29 -16.21 -35.12 -7.17
C ALA A 29 -17.15 -33.94 -6.93
N ALA A 30 -17.87 -33.99 -5.80
CA ALA A 30 -18.71 -32.89 -5.39
C ALA A 30 -17.77 -31.68 -5.41
N GLN A 31 -18.10 -30.65 -6.17
CA GLN A 31 -17.38 -29.40 -6.07
C GLN A 31 -17.61 -28.88 -4.65
N GLU A 32 -16.73 -29.25 -3.73
CA GLU A 32 -16.69 -28.80 -2.35
C GLU A 32 -16.52 -27.28 -2.40
N GLY A 33 -17.63 -26.53 -2.34
CA GLY A 33 -17.62 -25.07 -2.37
C GLY A 33 -18.72 -24.38 -3.18
N LEU A 34 -19.59 -25.11 -3.89
CA LEU A 34 -20.70 -24.46 -4.61
C LEU A 34 -21.84 -24.08 -3.66
N VAL A 35 -21.78 -22.88 -3.09
CA VAL A 35 -22.83 -22.33 -2.21
C VAL A 35 -23.86 -21.56 -3.04
N ALA A 36 -25.16 -21.76 -2.77
CA ALA A 36 -26.24 -21.04 -3.44
C ALA A 36 -26.10 -19.53 -3.22
N LYS A 37 -26.30 -18.73 -4.27
CA LYS A 37 -26.15 -17.27 -4.19
C LYS A 37 -27.25 -16.66 -3.32
N THR A 38 -26.89 -16.27 -2.10
CA THR A 38 -27.74 -15.53 -1.16
C THR A 38 -27.13 -14.16 -0.84
N SER A 39 -27.85 -13.34 -0.08
CA SER A 39 -27.36 -12.04 0.40
C SER A 39 -26.10 -12.13 1.27
N LEU A 40 -25.78 -13.32 1.81
CA LEU A 40 -24.62 -13.54 2.69
C LEU A 40 -23.58 -14.51 2.11
N THR A 41 -23.82 -15.05 0.90
CA THR A 41 -22.93 -16.07 0.30
C THR A 41 -21.67 -15.47 -0.30
N SER A 42 -21.75 -14.26 -0.85
CA SER A 42 -20.59 -13.50 -1.31
C SER A 42 -20.46 -12.25 -0.45
N PRO A 43 -19.22 -11.75 -0.24
CA PRO A 43 -19.05 -10.45 0.36
C PRO A 43 -19.84 -9.36 -0.39
N PRO A 44 -20.21 -8.26 0.28
CA PRO A 44 -20.94 -7.16 -0.36
C PRO A 44 -20.09 -6.40 -1.39
N TRP A 45 -18.77 -6.58 -1.40
CA TRP A 45 -17.85 -5.98 -2.38
C TRP A 45 -17.66 -6.88 -3.61
N PRO A 46 -17.43 -6.28 -4.80
CA PRO A 46 -17.18 -7.05 -6.00
C PRO A 46 -15.85 -7.82 -5.91
N GLU A 47 -15.82 -9.02 -6.49
CA GLU A 47 -14.59 -9.76 -6.67
C GLU A 47 -13.73 -9.10 -7.76
N VAL A 48 -12.53 -8.66 -7.38
CA VAL A 48 -11.57 -8.04 -8.30
C VAL A 48 -10.45 -9.03 -8.60
N LYS A 49 -10.25 -9.33 -9.88
CA LYS A 49 -9.13 -10.16 -10.34
C LYS A 49 -7.98 -9.27 -10.78
N LEU A 50 -6.79 -9.51 -10.22
CA LEU A 50 -5.58 -8.80 -10.61
C LEU A 50 -5.09 -9.31 -11.98
N PRO A 51 -4.44 -8.44 -12.78
CA PRO A 51 -3.81 -8.85 -14.04
C PRO A 51 -2.64 -9.84 -13.79
N ASP A 52 -2.20 -10.50 -14.86
CA ASP A 52 -1.03 -11.39 -14.79
C ASP A 52 0.25 -10.60 -14.50
N PRO A 53 1.14 -11.07 -13.60
CA PRO A 53 2.35 -10.34 -13.24
C PRO A 53 3.30 -10.05 -14.41
N ALA A 54 3.35 -10.92 -15.43
CA ALA A 54 4.25 -10.73 -16.56
C ALA A 54 3.74 -9.62 -17.51
N GLU A 55 2.43 -9.50 -17.68
CA GLU A 55 1.81 -8.42 -18.44
C GLU A 55 1.92 -7.09 -17.70
N GLU A 56 1.69 -7.10 -16.39
CA GLU A 56 1.83 -5.91 -15.53
C GLU A 56 3.26 -5.36 -15.54
N ALA A 57 4.28 -6.24 -15.46
CA ALA A 57 5.68 -5.83 -15.52
C ALA A 57 6.04 -5.13 -16.84
N LYS A 58 5.52 -5.60 -17.98
CA LYS A 58 5.71 -4.95 -19.28
C LYS A 58 5.05 -3.59 -19.32
N TYR A 59 3.80 -3.50 -18.87
CA TYR A 59 3.07 -2.24 -18.80
C TYR A 59 3.78 -1.20 -17.91
N HIS A 60 4.26 -1.62 -16.73
CA HIS A 60 5.04 -0.76 -15.84
C HIS A 60 6.33 -0.25 -16.50
N ALA A 61 7.06 -1.11 -17.21
CA ALA A 61 8.26 -0.70 -17.93
C ALA A 61 7.95 0.34 -19.03
N GLU A 62 6.86 0.17 -19.78
CA GLU A 62 6.43 1.12 -20.81
C GLU A 62 6.04 2.48 -20.22
N VAL A 63 5.31 2.50 -19.10
CA VAL A 63 4.94 3.75 -18.41
C VAL A 63 6.18 4.47 -17.90
N VAL A 64 7.13 3.75 -17.30
CA VAL A 64 8.41 4.33 -16.82
C VAL A 64 9.21 4.92 -17.98
N GLN A 65 9.28 4.24 -19.13
CA GLN A 65 9.94 4.76 -20.33
C GLN A 65 9.29 6.04 -20.84
N LYS A 66 7.94 6.10 -20.88
CA LYS A 66 7.21 7.33 -21.26
C LYS A 66 7.55 8.49 -20.34
N VAL A 67 7.53 8.28 -19.02
CA VAL A 67 7.90 9.31 -18.03
C VAL A 67 9.34 9.76 -18.21
N ASN A 68 10.27 8.83 -18.43
CA ASN A 68 11.67 9.17 -18.68
C ASN A 68 11.85 10.02 -19.94
N ASN A 69 11.11 9.72 -21.01
CA ASN A 69 11.12 10.51 -22.24
C ASN A 69 10.56 11.93 -22.02
N MET A 70 9.49 12.08 -21.23
CA MET A 70 8.94 13.41 -20.87
C MET A 70 9.94 14.24 -20.07
N ILE A 71 10.64 13.62 -19.11
CA ILE A 71 11.70 14.26 -18.32
C ILE A 71 12.87 14.67 -19.23
N ALA A 72 13.33 13.77 -20.10
CA ALA A 72 14.43 14.04 -21.03
C ALA A 72 14.09 15.15 -22.04
N ALA A 73 12.82 15.24 -22.46
CA ALA A 73 12.31 16.31 -23.32
C ALA A 73 12.09 17.64 -22.57
N GLY A 74 12.24 17.67 -21.24
CA GLY A 74 11.96 18.87 -20.44
C GLY A 74 10.47 19.23 -20.39
N GLN A 75 9.58 18.29 -20.73
CA GLN A 75 8.13 18.49 -20.74
C GLN A 75 7.56 18.33 -19.34
N TYR A 76 7.98 19.20 -18.43
CA TYR A 76 7.43 19.28 -17.09
C TYR A 76 7.26 20.74 -16.67
N GLY A 77 6.15 21.03 -16.01
CA GLY A 77 5.90 22.34 -15.41
C GLY A 77 6.69 22.56 -14.12
N ARG A 78 6.16 23.41 -13.25
CA ARG A 78 6.75 23.64 -11.91
C ARG A 78 6.68 22.34 -11.09
N LEU A 79 7.81 21.95 -10.53
CA LEU A 79 7.91 20.77 -9.66
C LEU A 79 7.64 21.13 -8.20
N PHE A 80 7.09 20.18 -7.46
CA PHE A 80 7.04 20.22 -6.00
C PHE A 80 7.69 18.97 -5.41
N ALA A 81 8.20 19.08 -4.19
CA ALA A 81 8.80 17.96 -3.48
C ALA A 81 8.29 17.87 -2.06
N VAL A 82 8.33 16.66 -1.49
CA VAL A 82 8.16 16.43 -0.07
C VAL A 82 9.51 16.02 0.51
N VAL A 83 10.05 16.86 1.39
CA VAL A 83 11.35 16.66 2.01
C VAL A 83 11.19 16.39 3.50
N HIS A 84 12.00 15.48 4.03
CA HIS A 84 12.09 15.25 5.46
C HIS A 84 13.29 16.00 6.03
N PHE A 85 13.02 17.12 6.69
CA PHE A 85 14.03 18.01 7.23
C PHE A 85 13.67 18.41 8.67
N ALA A 86 14.66 18.45 9.56
CA ALA A 86 14.45 18.79 10.97
C ALA A 86 13.33 17.96 11.66
N SER A 87 13.28 16.65 11.39
CA SER A 87 12.26 15.71 11.91
C SER A 87 10.80 16.05 11.55
N LYS A 88 10.60 16.89 10.54
CA LYS A 88 9.30 17.25 9.98
C LYS A 88 9.31 17.02 8.47
N GLN A 89 8.14 16.79 7.89
CA GLN A 89 7.98 16.72 6.44
C GLN A 89 7.47 18.06 5.93
N TRP A 90 8.08 18.54 4.86
CA TRP A 90 7.74 19.83 4.24
C TRP A 90 7.36 19.58 2.79
N LYS A 91 6.17 20.05 2.40
CA LYS A 91 5.83 20.23 0.98
C LYS A 91 6.46 21.55 0.54
N ILE A 92 7.33 21.47 -0.45
CA ILE A 92 8.08 22.62 -0.97
C ILE A 92 7.92 22.71 -2.47
N THR A 93 7.94 23.93 -2.99
CA THR A 93 8.14 24.23 -4.41
C THR A 93 9.35 25.16 -4.57
N SER A 94 9.76 25.41 -5.81
CA SER A 94 10.79 26.42 -6.09
C SER A 94 10.38 27.78 -5.49
N GLU A 95 11.32 28.50 -4.87
CA GLU A 95 11.12 29.86 -4.34
C GLU A 95 10.18 29.97 -3.11
N ASP A 96 9.79 28.84 -2.50
CA ASP A 96 9.04 28.86 -1.25
C ASP A 96 9.92 29.14 -0.04
N LEU A 97 9.35 29.80 0.96
CA LEU A 97 9.98 30.05 2.25
C LEU A 97 9.49 29.03 3.29
N ILE A 98 10.43 28.35 3.95
CA ILE A 98 10.14 27.46 5.07
C ILE A 98 10.67 28.05 6.38
N MET A 99 9.82 28.06 7.41
CA MET A 99 10.23 28.44 8.76
C MET A 99 10.32 27.18 9.62
N MET A 100 11.48 26.96 10.22
CA MET A 100 11.76 25.82 11.10
C MET A 100 12.14 26.32 12.50
N ASP A 101 11.96 25.45 13.51
CA ASP A 101 12.30 25.78 14.89
C ASP A 101 13.68 25.20 15.30
N ASN A 102 14.45 24.70 14.34
CA ASN A 102 15.71 24.02 14.58
C ASN A 102 16.88 24.95 14.26
N VAL A 103 17.80 25.09 15.20
CA VAL A 103 19.05 25.82 14.96
C VAL A 103 19.92 25.03 13.99
N LEU A 104 20.21 25.63 12.85
CA LEU A 104 21.19 25.13 11.89
C LEU A 104 22.56 25.77 12.12
N GLU A 105 23.62 24.99 11.93
CA GLU A 105 25.02 25.44 12.03
C GLU A 105 25.48 26.25 10.80
N ALA A 106 24.70 26.29 9.73
CA ALA A 106 24.99 27.04 8.49
C ALA A 106 24.76 28.55 8.66
N GLU A 107 25.55 29.39 8.01
CA GLU A 107 25.41 30.86 8.05
C GLU A 107 24.29 31.37 7.13
N CYS A 108 23.86 32.61 7.31
CA CYS A 108 22.90 33.23 6.38
C CYS A 108 23.57 33.41 5.00
N GLY A 109 22.93 32.92 3.94
CA GLY A 109 23.45 32.87 2.58
C GLY A 109 23.99 31.49 2.17
N ASP A 110 24.17 30.56 3.10
CA ASP A 110 24.66 29.22 2.78
C ASP A 110 23.63 28.39 2.02
N ARG A 111 24.11 27.64 1.01
CA ARG A 111 23.31 26.70 0.23
C ARG A 111 23.41 25.30 0.83
N ILE A 112 22.27 24.75 1.22
CA ILE A 112 22.14 23.43 1.84
C ILE A 112 21.45 22.48 0.84
N ARG A 113 22.10 21.35 0.56
CA ARG A 113 21.46 20.26 -0.19
C ARG A 113 20.62 19.40 0.75
N MET A 114 19.33 19.29 0.47
CA MET A 114 18.44 18.39 1.21
C MET A 114 18.53 16.98 0.63
N GLU A 115 19.08 16.04 1.39
CA GLU A 115 19.28 14.67 0.92
C GLU A 115 18.01 13.80 1.02
N LYS A 116 17.17 14.06 2.02
CA LYS A 116 16.02 13.22 2.34
C LYS A 116 14.77 13.70 1.61
N VAL A 117 14.65 13.31 0.35
CA VAL A 117 13.46 13.56 -0.48
C VAL A 117 12.60 12.29 -0.53
N LEU A 118 11.31 12.43 -0.23
CA LEU A 118 10.36 11.32 -0.21
C LEU A 118 9.60 11.23 -1.52
N LEU A 119 9.19 12.39 -2.05
CA LEU A 119 8.34 12.49 -3.22
C LEU A 119 8.74 13.71 -4.04
N VAL A 120 8.67 13.58 -5.36
CA VAL A 120 8.70 14.71 -6.31
C VAL A 120 7.49 14.58 -7.22
N GLY A 121 6.77 15.68 -7.44
CA GLY A 121 5.62 15.73 -8.33
C GLY A 121 5.76 16.83 -9.37
N ALA A 122 5.34 16.49 -10.58
CA ALA A 122 5.01 17.41 -11.65
C ALA A 122 3.48 17.49 -11.79
N ASP A 123 3.00 18.13 -12.85
CA ASP A 123 1.57 18.17 -13.19
C ASP A 123 1.08 16.78 -13.65
N ASP A 124 1.84 16.14 -14.55
CA ASP A 124 1.43 14.88 -15.20
C ASP A 124 1.96 13.60 -14.54
N PHE A 125 3.02 13.68 -13.73
CA PHE A 125 3.66 12.51 -13.12
C PHE A 125 4.15 12.78 -11.70
N THR A 126 4.26 11.71 -10.92
CA THR A 126 4.82 11.75 -9.57
C THR A 126 5.82 10.62 -9.37
N LEU A 127 6.92 10.93 -8.69
CA LEU A 127 7.97 10.01 -8.30
C LEU A 127 7.88 9.81 -6.79
N ILE A 128 7.63 8.59 -6.35
CA ILE A 128 7.47 8.24 -4.94
C ILE A 128 8.60 7.30 -4.51
N GLY A 129 9.32 7.69 -3.46
CA GLY A 129 10.39 6.89 -2.88
C GLY A 129 9.90 5.72 -2.04
N ARG A 130 10.79 4.77 -1.78
CA ARG A 130 10.53 3.61 -0.89
C ARG A 130 11.66 3.45 0.14
N PRO A 131 11.68 4.21 1.25
CA PRO A 131 10.86 5.39 1.54
C PRO A 131 11.42 6.69 0.94
N LEU A 132 12.70 6.70 0.52
CA LEU A 132 13.38 7.88 -0.04
C LEU A 132 13.64 7.69 -1.54
N LEU A 133 13.77 8.80 -2.26
CA LEU A 133 14.26 8.83 -3.63
C LEU A 133 15.80 8.81 -3.65
N GLY A 134 16.37 8.32 -4.75
CA GLY A 134 17.83 8.26 -4.93
C GLY A 134 18.46 9.65 -5.01
N LYS A 135 19.63 9.82 -4.41
CA LYS A 135 20.36 11.11 -4.38
C LYS A 135 20.76 11.61 -5.77
N GLU A 136 20.98 10.70 -6.72
CA GLU A 136 21.33 11.02 -8.11
C GLU A 136 20.10 11.44 -8.94
N LEU A 137 18.90 10.98 -8.55
CA LEU A 137 17.67 11.27 -9.28
C LEU A 137 17.14 12.67 -9.00
N VAL A 138 17.30 13.16 -7.76
CA VAL A 138 16.73 14.44 -7.31
C VAL A 138 17.76 15.25 -6.54
N ARG A 139 17.88 16.52 -6.90
CA ARG A 139 18.68 17.52 -6.19
C ARG A 139 17.80 18.68 -5.73
N VAL A 140 17.54 18.73 -4.41
CA VAL A 140 16.86 19.85 -3.77
C VAL A 140 17.88 20.70 -3.04
N GLU A 141 17.89 21.99 -3.34
CA GLU A 141 18.75 22.98 -2.69
C GLU A 141 17.90 24.05 -2.03
N ALA A 142 18.30 24.44 -0.83
CA ALA A 142 17.71 25.54 -0.09
C ALA A 142 18.80 26.50 0.35
N THR A 143 18.46 27.76 0.56
CA THR A 143 19.38 28.78 1.06
C THR A 143 18.90 29.26 2.42
N VAL A 144 19.81 29.44 3.37
CA VAL A 144 19.47 30.05 4.67
C VAL A 144 19.31 31.54 4.47
N ILE A 145 18.13 32.09 4.76
CA ILE A 145 17.85 33.52 4.55
C ILE A 145 18.08 34.29 5.85
N GLU A 146 17.35 33.95 6.90
CA GLU A 146 17.40 34.62 8.20
C GLU A 146 17.33 33.61 9.35
N LYS A 147 17.92 33.99 10.48
CA LYS A 147 17.78 33.30 11.77
C LYS A 147 17.15 34.26 12.75
N THR A 148 16.01 33.89 13.32
CA THR A 148 15.22 34.78 14.18
C THR A 148 14.80 34.08 15.46
N GLU A 149 14.56 34.85 16.52
CA GLU A 149 13.85 34.32 17.68
C GLU A 149 12.35 34.38 17.44
N SER A 150 11.63 33.39 17.96
CA SER A 150 10.17 33.39 17.97
C SER A 150 9.64 34.50 18.87
N TRP A 151 8.38 34.88 18.63
CA TRP A 151 7.64 35.67 19.61
C TRP A 151 7.67 35.00 20.99
N PRO A 152 7.72 35.77 22.08
CA PRO A 152 7.88 35.22 23.41
C PRO A 152 6.63 34.47 23.87
N LYS A 153 6.74 33.15 24.00
CA LYS A 153 5.68 32.31 24.53
C LYS A 153 5.69 32.37 26.06
N ILE A 154 4.54 32.69 26.64
CA ILE A 154 4.36 32.72 28.10
C ILE A 154 3.79 31.37 28.54
N ASN A 155 4.58 30.63 29.31
CA ASN A 155 4.15 29.38 29.95
C ASN A 155 3.79 29.68 31.41
N MET A 156 2.49 29.69 31.71
CA MET A 156 1.94 29.88 33.06
C MET A 156 1.47 28.52 33.60
N ARG A 157 1.97 28.12 34.77
CA ARG A 157 1.48 26.97 35.53
C ARG A 157 0.85 27.46 36.82
N PHE A 158 -0.37 27.03 37.08
CA PHE A 158 -1.14 27.44 38.26
C PHE A 158 -1.82 26.23 38.88
N TRP A 159 -1.73 26.09 40.20
CA TRP A 159 -2.42 25.05 40.95
C TRP A 159 -3.26 25.68 42.06
N LYS A 160 -4.58 25.58 41.90
CA LYS A 160 -5.57 26.18 42.78
C LYS A 160 -5.41 25.67 44.22
N ARG A 161 -5.44 26.59 45.20
CA ARG A 161 -5.33 26.32 46.65
C ARG A 161 -4.02 25.66 47.13
N HIS A 162 -3.00 25.58 46.26
CA HIS A 162 -1.69 25.02 46.62
C HIS A 162 -0.57 26.07 46.60
N ASN A 163 -0.92 27.37 46.58
CA ASN A 163 0.00 28.51 46.46
C ASN A 163 1.09 28.32 45.38
N TYR A 164 0.75 27.63 44.29
CA TYR A 164 1.68 27.32 43.22
C TYR A 164 1.26 28.08 41.97
N GLN A 165 2.04 29.10 41.65
CA GLN A 165 1.92 29.91 40.44
C GLN A 165 3.32 30.19 39.89
N ARG A 166 3.62 29.71 38.69
CA ARG A 166 4.91 29.90 38.01
C ARG A 166 4.68 30.41 36.61
N LYS A 167 5.31 31.54 36.28
CA LYS A 167 5.29 32.13 34.93
C LYS A 167 6.71 32.08 34.35
N LYS A 168 6.87 31.48 33.18
CA LYS A 168 8.14 31.46 32.44
C LYS A 168 7.92 32.04 31.05
N LYS A 169 8.76 33.00 30.67
CA LYS A 169 8.85 33.50 29.28
C LYS A 169 9.84 32.61 28.54
N GLN A 170 9.45 32.10 27.38
CA GLN A 170 10.29 31.24 26.54
C GLN A 170 10.30 31.80 25.12
N THR A 171 11.50 32.04 24.58
CA THR A 171 11.73 32.27 23.16
C THR A 171 12.36 31.02 22.56
N LEU A 172 11.97 30.66 21.34
CA LEU A 172 12.59 29.60 20.58
C LEU A 172 13.48 30.25 19.52
N LYS A 173 14.72 29.76 19.40
CA LYS A 173 15.61 30.16 18.29
C LYS A 173 15.19 29.36 17.07
N ARG A 174 14.93 30.06 15.96
CA ARG A 174 14.52 29.52 14.67
C ARG A 174 15.64 29.71 13.66
#